data_AF-G8BXP8-F1
#
_entry.id   AF-G8BXP8-F1
#
_cell.length_a   1.000
_cell.length_b   1.000
_cell.length_c   1.000
_cell.angle_alpha   90.00
_cell.angle_beta   90.00
_cell.angle_gamma   90.00
#
_symmetry.space_group_name_H-M   'P 1'
#
loop_
_entity.id
_entity.type
_entity.pdbx_description
1 polymer ?
#
loop_
_entity_poly.entity_id
_entity_poly.type
_entity_poly.pdbx_seq_one_letter_code
_entity_poly.pdbx_strand_id
1 'polypeptide(L)'
;MTLYKIASNVPVLGLKITNKTTVKGGLLKIQHAKSLSTFRTLRLPTKQKELRTLEDLAELKSLDDVDPQLIRKLINEKTSELNMKNEMNFLKQMQIEQDNNQSVPLKQYNRAIWVFLLMSSSFYLMFHLVWWKLEYNEKELKLKQESEELEHELQSILNEKEEQKSNIIPNNKDVTKQKPWYKIW
;
A
#
# COMPACT_ATOMS: atom_id res chain seq x y z
N MET A 1 -4.81 38.04 9.13
CA MET A 1 -4.92 37.49 7.77
C MET A 1 -4.93 35.96 7.85
N THR A 2 -6.12 35.39 8.06
CA THR A 2 -6.87 34.57 7.07
C THR A 2 -6.25 33.19 6.86
N LEU A 3 -6.55 32.20 7.72
CA LEU A 3 -7.68 31.25 7.63
C LEU A 3 -7.84 30.60 6.25
N TYR A 4 -7.31 29.39 6.08
CA TYR A 4 -7.92 28.39 5.21
C TYR A 4 -7.98 27.04 5.93
N LYS A 5 -9.14 26.85 6.57
CA LYS A 5 -9.64 25.61 7.13
C LYS A 5 -10.33 24.86 5.99
N ILE A 6 -9.60 23.95 5.32
CA ILE A 6 -10.19 23.09 4.29
C ILE A 6 -10.79 21.88 5.00
N ALA A 7 -12.11 21.95 5.19
CA ALA A 7 -12.94 20.83 5.57
C ALA A 7 -13.02 19.84 4.40
N SER A 8 -12.42 18.67 4.55
CA SER A 8 -12.77 17.49 3.76
C SER A 8 -13.52 16.52 4.67
N ASN A 9 -14.84 16.74 4.75
CA ASN A 9 -15.79 15.76 5.24
C ASN A 9 -15.88 14.62 4.21
N VAL A 10 -15.09 13.58 4.40
CA VAL A 10 -15.29 12.30 3.72
C VAL A 10 -15.82 11.32 4.76
N PRO A 11 -17.07 10.85 4.66
CA PRO A 11 -17.60 9.86 5.59
C PRO A 11 -16.91 8.51 5.32
N VAL A 12 -15.91 8.20 6.13
CA VAL A 12 -15.32 6.86 6.20
C VAL A 12 -16.37 5.95 6.84
N LEU A 13 -17.12 5.22 6.00
CA LEU A 13 -17.97 4.12 6.41
C LEU A 13 -17.11 3.09 7.15
N GLY A 14 -17.23 3.10 8.47
CA GLY A 14 -16.63 2.12 9.35
C GLY A 14 -17.24 0.74 9.13
N LEU A 15 -16.62 -0.06 8.28
CA LEU A 15 -16.84 -1.50 8.25
C LEU A 15 -16.13 -2.13 9.45
N LYS A 16 -16.85 -2.17 10.57
CA LYS A 16 -16.49 -2.93 11.76
C LYS A 16 -16.77 -4.41 11.48
N ILE A 17 -15.82 -5.09 10.83
CA ILE A 17 -15.88 -6.54 10.67
C ILE A 17 -15.46 -7.17 12.01
N THR A 18 -16.44 -7.40 12.89
CA THR A 18 -16.24 -8.27 14.05
C THR A 18 -16.36 -9.71 13.59
N ASN A 19 -15.24 -10.43 13.50
CA ASN A 19 -15.25 -11.87 13.32
C ASN A 19 -15.80 -12.52 14.61
N LYS A 20 -17.11 -12.74 14.67
CA LYS A 20 -17.72 -13.63 15.66
C LYS A 20 -17.57 -15.06 15.16
N THR A 21 -16.48 -15.71 15.52
CA THR A 21 -16.36 -17.17 15.43
C THR A 21 -17.10 -17.79 16.61
N THR A 22 -18.41 -17.99 16.46
CA THR A 22 -19.19 -18.89 17.31
C THR A 22 -18.92 -20.32 16.86
N VAL A 23 -17.94 -20.98 17.48
CA VAL A 23 -17.76 -22.42 17.35
C VAL A 23 -18.80 -23.08 18.25
N LYS A 24 -19.89 -23.57 17.65
CA LYS A 24 -20.81 -24.52 18.29
C LYS A 24 -20.11 -25.87 18.42
N GLY A 25 -19.37 -26.05 19.51
CA GLY A 25 -18.88 -27.35 19.96
C GLY A 25 -19.77 -27.84 21.09
N GLY A 26 -20.72 -28.72 20.77
CA GLY A 26 -21.35 -29.55 21.79
C GLY A 26 -20.38 -30.62 22.24
N LEU A 27 -20.25 -30.84 23.55
CA LEU A 27 -19.91 -32.13 24.15
C LEU A 27 -20.06 -32.04 25.69
N LEU A 28 -20.99 -32.87 26.16
CA LEU A 28 -20.96 -33.63 27.42
C LEU A 28 -21.00 -32.86 28.74
N LYS A 29 -22.24 -32.72 29.23
CA LYS A 29 -22.57 -32.67 30.66
C LYS A 29 -22.10 -33.99 31.32
N ILE A 30 -20.95 -33.97 31.96
CA ILE A 30 -20.55 -35.02 32.90
C ILE A 30 -21.27 -34.71 34.22
N GLN A 31 -22.37 -35.42 34.47
CA GLN A 31 -23.01 -35.45 35.78
C GLN A 31 -22.17 -36.35 36.69
N HIS A 32 -21.36 -35.76 37.55
CA HIS A 32 -20.80 -36.50 38.69
C HIS A 32 -21.92 -36.72 39.72
N ALA A 33 -22.34 -37.98 39.84
CA ALA A 33 -23.18 -38.46 40.92
C ALA A 33 -22.50 -38.16 42.27
N LYS A 34 -23.15 -37.34 43.10
CA LYS A 34 -22.74 -37.10 44.48
C LYS A 34 -23.09 -38.35 45.30
N SER A 35 -22.08 -39.14 45.61
CA SER A 35 -22.14 -40.19 46.62
C SER A 35 -22.36 -39.56 48.00
N LEU A 36 -23.46 -39.90 48.66
CA LEU A 36 -23.73 -39.59 50.06
C LEU A 36 -23.00 -40.62 50.93
N SER A 37 -21.78 -40.28 51.38
CA SER A 37 -21.14 -40.98 52.50
C SER A 37 -21.27 -40.13 53.76
N THR A 38 -22.24 -40.49 54.59
CA THR A 38 -22.44 -39.96 55.94
C THR A 38 -21.29 -40.47 56.83
N PHE A 39 -20.27 -39.65 57.06
CA PHE A 39 -19.33 -39.87 58.15
C PHE A 39 -19.65 -38.92 59.30
N ARG A 40 -20.06 -39.55 60.41
CA ARG A 40 -20.41 -38.93 61.68
C ARG A 40 -19.10 -38.51 62.36
N THR A 41 -18.80 -37.22 62.40
CA THR A 41 -17.63 -36.70 63.13
C THR A 41 -18.02 -36.35 64.56
N LEU A 42 -17.42 -37.07 65.52
CA LEU A 42 -17.37 -36.67 66.92
C LEU A 42 -16.48 -35.43 67.04
N ARG A 43 -16.99 -34.44 67.78
CA ARG A 43 -16.37 -33.15 68.05
C ARG A 43 -15.25 -33.31 69.07
N LEU A 44 -14.04 -32.85 68.74
CA LEU A 44 -13.04 -32.33 69.69
C LEU A 44 -12.35 -31.13 69.02
N PRO A 45 -12.20 -29.97 69.69
CA PRO A 45 -11.79 -28.74 69.02
C PRO A 45 -10.28 -28.51 69.14
N THR A 46 -9.57 -28.59 68.01
CA THR A 46 -8.33 -27.85 67.79
C THR A 46 -8.33 -27.32 66.36
N LYS A 47 -8.24 -26.00 66.24
CA LYS A 47 -8.49 -25.24 65.02
C LYS A 47 -7.21 -25.24 64.17
N GLN A 48 -6.90 -26.33 63.48
CA GLN A 48 -5.84 -26.34 62.47
C GLN A 48 -6.38 -25.69 61.19
N LYS A 49 -5.84 -24.50 60.85
CA LYS A 49 -6.10 -23.88 59.55
C LYS A 49 -5.46 -24.75 58.48
N GLU A 50 -6.24 -25.26 57.54
CA GLU A 50 -5.71 -25.94 56.36
C GLU A 50 -4.99 -24.92 55.46
N LEU A 51 -3.66 -24.89 55.53
CA LEU A 51 -2.83 -23.99 54.72
C LEU A 51 -2.68 -24.58 53.33
N ARG A 52 -3.33 -23.96 52.34
CA ARG A 52 -3.38 -24.48 50.96
C ARG A 52 -2.49 -23.68 49.98
N THR A 53 -2.06 -22.48 50.35
CA THR A 53 -1.27 -21.60 49.47
C THR A 53 -0.11 -20.95 50.22
N LEU A 54 0.93 -20.53 49.47
CA LEU A 54 2.07 -19.77 50.02
C LEU A 54 1.63 -18.40 50.55
N GLU A 55 0.53 -17.87 50.02
CA GLU A 55 -0.15 -16.67 50.53
C GLU A 55 -0.67 -16.89 51.96
N ASP A 56 -1.28 -18.06 52.21
CA ASP A 56 -1.81 -18.48 53.52
C ASP A 56 -0.69 -18.68 54.56
N LEU A 57 0.51 -19.06 54.09
CA LEU A 57 1.72 -19.15 54.91
C LEU A 57 2.30 -17.77 55.26
N ALA A 58 2.18 -16.79 54.37
CA ALA A 58 2.64 -15.42 54.60
C ALA A 58 1.72 -14.63 55.56
N GLU A 59 0.46 -15.05 55.68
CA GLU A 59 -0.57 -14.40 56.50
C GLU A 59 -0.61 -14.94 57.97
N LEU A 60 0.20 -15.95 58.29
CA LEU A 60 0.34 -16.50 59.65
C LEU A 60 1.26 -15.66 60.52
N LYS A 61 0.77 -15.24 61.70
CA LYS A 61 1.50 -14.42 62.70
C LYS A 61 2.56 -15.21 63.50
N SER A 62 2.50 -16.54 63.51
CA SER A 62 3.48 -17.41 64.17
C SER A 62 3.62 -18.75 63.42
N LEU A 63 4.87 -19.23 63.32
CA LEU A 63 5.30 -20.36 62.49
C LEU A 63 5.26 -21.72 63.21
N ASP A 64 4.88 -21.75 64.50
CA ASP A 64 5.07 -22.90 65.39
C ASP A 64 4.23 -24.15 65.06
N ASP A 65 3.25 -24.05 64.15
CA ASP A 65 2.26 -25.11 63.92
C ASP A 65 2.20 -25.59 62.45
N VAL A 66 3.23 -25.26 61.65
CA VAL A 66 3.28 -25.63 60.22
C VAL A 66 4.39 -26.65 59.96
N ASP A 67 4.04 -27.78 59.34
CA ASP A 67 5.00 -28.82 58.95
C ASP A 67 6.03 -28.29 57.92
N PRO A 68 7.34 -28.32 58.22
CA PRO A 68 8.38 -27.87 57.30
C PRO A 68 8.39 -28.63 55.96
N GLN A 69 7.85 -29.85 55.90
CA GLN A 69 7.73 -30.60 54.65
C GLN A 69 6.67 -30.01 53.71
N LEU A 70 5.57 -29.49 54.26
CA LEU A 70 4.50 -28.85 53.49
C LEU A 70 4.98 -27.54 52.85
N ILE A 71 5.76 -26.76 53.59
CA ILE A 71 6.38 -25.52 53.09
C ILE A 71 7.32 -25.83 51.92
N ARG A 72 8.19 -26.85 52.05
CA ARG A 72 9.08 -27.28 50.95
C ARG A 72 8.31 -27.72 49.72
N LYS A 73 7.21 -28.45 49.89
CA LYS A 73 6.34 -28.87 48.79
C LYS A 73 5.72 -27.68 48.07
N LEU A 74 5.16 -26.73 48.82
CA LEU A 74 4.56 -25.51 48.26
C LEU A 74 5.59 -24.63 47.53
N ILE A 75 6.79 -24.49 48.10
CA ILE A 75 7.89 -23.74 47.47
C ILE A 75 8.29 -24.40 46.15
N ASN A 76 8.45 -25.73 46.13
CA ASN A 76 8.79 -26.45 44.90
C ASN A 76 7.68 -26.33 43.85
N GLU A 77 6.41 -26.42 44.25
CA GLU A 77 5.26 -26.24 43.36
C GLU A 77 5.26 -24.83 42.75
N LYS A 78 5.41 -23.77 43.55
CA LYS A 78 5.47 -22.39 43.04
C LYS A 78 6.71 -22.10 42.21
N THR A 79 7.84 -22.70 42.55
CA THR A 79 9.06 -22.58 41.75
C THR A 79 8.86 -23.22 40.38
N SER A 80 8.20 -24.38 40.30
CA SER A 80 7.87 -25.03 39.04
C SER A 80 6.86 -24.21 38.20
N GLU A 81 5.85 -23.62 38.85
CA GLU A 81 4.87 -22.75 38.18
C GLU A 81 5.53 -21.50 37.60
N LEU A 82 6.43 -20.87 38.35
CA LEU A 82 7.21 -19.72 37.88
C LEU A 82 8.12 -20.08 36.71
N ASN A 83 8.79 -21.23 36.77
CA ASN A 83 9.64 -21.68 35.68
C ASN A 83 8.83 -21.93 34.41
N MET A 84 7.69 -22.61 34.53
CA MET A 84 6.80 -22.87 33.38
C MET A 84 6.21 -21.57 32.81
N LYS A 85 5.88 -20.58 33.65
CA LYS A 85 5.43 -19.26 33.20
C LYS A 85 6.53 -18.50 32.48
N ASN A 86 7.77 -18.60 32.95
CA ASN A 86 8.93 -17.97 32.33
C ASN A 86 9.20 -18.57 30.94
N GLU A 87 9.23 -19.91 30.86
CA GLU A 87 9.37 -20.63 29.59
C GLU A 87 8.25 -20.29 28.60
N MET A 88 6.99 -20.23 29.07
CA MET A 88 5.85 -19.83 28.24
C MET A 88 5.96 -18.39 27.72
N ASN A 89 6.44 -17.46 28.55
CA ASN A 89 6.67 -16.09 28.11
C ASN A 89 7.77 -16.01 27.06
N PHE A 90 8.86 -16.76 27.25
CA PHE A 90 9.94 -16.85 26.28
C PHE A 90 9.46 -17.39 24.93
N LEU A 91 8.69 -18.48 24.93
CA LEU A 91 8.12 -19.06 23.70
C LEU A 91 7.17 -18.10 22.98
N LYS A 92 6.33 -17.38 23.71
CA LYS A 92 5.46 -16.34 23.12
C LYS A 92 6.26 -15.23 22.48
N GLN A 93 7.32 -14.77 23.13
CA GLN A 93 8.17 -13.74 22.57
C GLN A 93 8.84 -14.22 21.27
N MET A 94 9.35 -15.44 21.26
CA MET A 94 9.94 -16.05 20.06
C MET A 94 8.93 -16.15 18.91
N GLN A 95 7.68 -16.52 19.22
CA GLN A 95 6.61 -16.60 18.23
C GLN A 95 6.23 -15.22 17.67
N ILE A 96 6.14 -14.18 18.51
CA ILE A 96 5.87 -12.80 18.05
C ILE A 96 7.01 -12.30 17.15
N GLU A 97 8.26 -12.59 17.51
CA GLU A 97 9.42 -12.22 16.69
C GLU A 97 9.44 -12.97 15.35
N GLN A 98 9.07 -14.25 15.35
CA GLN A 98 8.95 -15.04 14.13
C GLN A 98 7.80 -14.55 13.25
N ASP A 99 6.62 -14.28 13.83
CA ASP A 99 5.47 -13.74 13.11
C ASP A 99 5.78 -12.35 12.54
N ASN A 100 6.48 -11.48 13.27
CA ASN A 100 6.89 -10.17 12.76
C ASN A 100 7.93 -10.26 11.63
N ASN A 101 8.83 -11.23 11.68
CA ASN A 101 9.82 -11.45 10.61
C ASN A 101 9.23 -12.15 9.38
N GLN A 102 8.26 -13.06 9.58
CA GLN A 102 7.64 -13.82 8.52
C GLN A 102 6.48 -13.05 7.85
N SER A 103 5.78 -12.20 8.60
CA SER A 103 4.80 -11.26 8.05
C SER A 103 5.49 -10.00 7.51
N VAL A 104 6.28 -10.15 6.45
CA VAL A 104 6.74 -8.98 5.67
C VAL A 104 5.48 -8.22 5.25
N PRO A 105 5.23 -7.01 5.79
CA PRO A 105 3.94 -6.37 5.61
C PRO A 105 3.84 -5.97 4.15
N LEU A 106 2.84 -6.50 3.45
CA LEU A 106 2.56 -6.20 2.03
C LEU A 106 2.45 -4.70 1.75
N LYS A 107 2.21 -3.88 2.78
CA LYS A 107 2.31 -2.41 2.74
C LYS A 107 3.65 -1.88 2.24
N GLN A 108 4.76 -2.61 2.42
CA GLN A 108 6.08 -2.17 1.94
C GLN A 108 6.16 -2.17 0.41
N TYR A 109 5.39 -3.05 -0.26
CA TYR A 109 5.37 -3.14 -1.73
C TYR A 109 4.50 -2.08 -2.39
N ASN A 110 3.55 -1.48 -1.67
CA ASN A 110 2.74 -0.38 -2.23
C ASN A 110 3.62 0.78 -2.70
N ARG A 111 4.68 1.12 -1.98
CA ARG A 111 5.62 2.18 -2.39
C ARG A 111 6.32 1.82 -3.71
N ALA A 112 6.76 0.57 -3.86
CA ALA A 112 7.42 0.10 -5.07
C ALA A 112 6.45 0.07 -6.28
N ILE A 113 5.20 -0.33 -6.05
CA ILE A 113 4.15 -0.35 -7.09
C ILE A 113 3.89 1.07 -7.62
N TRP A 114 3.79 2.07 -6.75
CA TRP A 114 3.62 3.47 -7.18
C TRP A 114 4.79 3.96 -8.03
N VAL A 115 6.03 3.63 -7.64
CA VAL A 115 7.22 3.99 -8.41
C VAL A 115 7.21 3.31 -9.78
N PHE A 116 6.86 2.02 -9.84
CA PHE A 116 6.76 1.29 -11.10
C PHE A 116 5.69 1.87 -12.02
N LEU A 117 4.52 2.22 -11.48
CA LEU A 117 3.42 2.80 -12.24
C LEU A 117 3.80 4.19 -12.79
N LEU A 118 4.47 5.02 -11.99
CA LEU A 118 5.00 6.32 -12.43
C LEU A 118 6.08 6.17 -13.51
N MET A 119 6.98 5.22 -13.36
CA MET A 119 8.03 4.95 -14.34
C MET A 119 7.43 4.47 -15.66
N SER A 120 6.50 3.51 -15.60
CA SER A 120 5.80 2.98 -16.78
C SER A 120 5.02 4.08 -17.50
N SER A 121 4.28 4.91 -16.77
CA SER A 121 3.55 6.05 -17.33
C SER A 121 4.51 7.05 -18.00
N SER A 122 5.63 7.37 -17.35
CA SER A 122 6.62 8.31 -17.89
C SER A 122 7.28 7.77 -19.16
N PHE A 123 7.64 6.48 -19.17
CA PHE A 123 8.22 5.82 -20.34
C PHE A 123 7.25 5.76 -21.51
N TYR A 124 5.97 5.43 -21.26
CA TYR A 124 4.94 5.42 -22.28
C TYR A 124 4.80 6.81 -22.93
N LEU A 125 4.76 7.86 -22.10
CA LEU A 125 4.64 9.24 -22.58
C LEU A 125 5.89 9.68 -23.37
N MET A 126 7.10 9.37 -22.89
CA MET A 126 8.36 9.60 -23.60
C MET A 126 8.35 8.93 -24.98
N PHE A 127 8.02 7.64 -25.03
CA PHE A 127 8.00 6.89 -26.29
C PHE A 127 6.96 7.47 -27.25
N HIS A 128 5.78 7.82 -26.74
CA HIS A 128 4.72 8.44 -27.54
C HIS A 128 5.14 9.81 -28.10
N LEU A 129 5.83 10.63 -27.31
CA LEU A 129 6.37 11.92 -27.77
C LEU A 129 7.45 11.75 -28.83
N VAL A 130 8.36 10.79 -28.65
CA VAL A 130 9.39 10.48 -29.66
C VAL A 130 8.74 10.00 -30.96
N TRP A 131 7.76 9.12 -30.85
CA TRP A 131 7.00 8.63 -32.00
C TRP A 131 6.31 9.77 -32.75
N TRP A 132 5.60 10.64 -32.03
CA TRP A 132 4.93 11.78 -32.64
C TRP A 132 5.94 12.75 -33.27
N LYS A 133 7.09 12.99 -32.62
CA LYS A 133 8.13 13.82 -33.21
C LYS A 133 8.66 13.24 -34.52
N LEU A 134 8.84 11.92 -34.61
CA LEU A 134 9.25 11.25 -35.84
C LEU A 134 8.21 11.46 -36.95
N GLU A 135 6.94 11.16 -36.64
CA GLU A 135 5.82 11.31 -37.56
C GLU A 135 5.68 12.75 -38.06
N TYR A 136 5.90 13.73 -37.17
CA TYR A 136 5.84 15.14 -37.51
C TYR A 136 6.99 15.54 -38.45
N ASN A 137 8.21 15.10 -38.15
CA ASN A 137 9.37 15.36 -39.00
C ASN A 137 9.20 14.77 -40.41
N GLU A 138 8.64 13.55 -40.53
CA GLU A 138 8.36 12.95 -41.82
C GLU A 138 7.34 13.77 -42.63
N LYS A 139 6.28 14.24 -41.97
CA LYS A 139 5.28 15.12 -42.60
C LYS A 139 5.85 16.46 -43.02
N GLU A 140 6.66 17.09 -42.18
CA GLU A 140 7.34 18.33 -42.53
C GLU A 140 8.26 18.15 -43.73
N LEU A 141 9.03 17.07 -43.77
CA LEU A 141 9.92 16.77 -44.88
C LEU A 141 9.14 16.60 -46.18
N LYS A 142 8.03 15.85 -46.14
CA LYS A 142 7.17 15.65 -47.31
C LYS A 142 6.57 16.96 -47.81
N LEU A 143 6.01 17.78 -46.91
CA LEU A 143 5.45 19.09 -47.28
C LEU A 143 6.51 20.03 -47.83
N LYS A 144 7.73 19.99 -47.28
CA LYS A 144 8.83 20.79 -47.78
C LYS A 144 9.24 20.37 -49.19
N GLN A 145 9.30 19.07 -49.47
CA GLN A 145 9.55 18.56 -50.82
C GLN A 145 8.47 19.00 -51.81
N GLU A 146 7.19 18.88 -51.43
CA GLU A 146 6.07 19.35 -52.26
C GLU A 146 6.17 20.86 -52.51
N SER A 147 6.52 21.66 -51.50
CA SER A 147 6.74 23.11 -51.66
C SER A 147 7.90 23.42 -52.60
N GLU A 148 9.04 22.73 -52.45
CA GLU A 148 10.22 22.91 -53.30
C GLU A 148 9.93 22.52 -54.76
N GLU A 149 9.16 21.45 -54.99
CA GLU A 149 8.73 21.02 -56.33
C GLU A 149 7.83 22.08 -56.98
N LEU A 150 6.83 22.60 -56.25
CA LEU A 150 5.96 23.67 -56.74
C LEU A 150 6.72 24.98 -56.99
N GLU A 151 7.66 25.34 -56.12
CA GLU A 151 8.52 26.51 -56.32
C GLU A 151 9.38 26.36 -57.58
N HIS A 152 9.92 25.17 -57.82
CA HIS A 152 10.68 24.88 -59.02
C HIS A 152 9.81 24.94 -60.28
N GLU A 153 8.57 24.41 -60.24
CA GLU A 153 7.61 24.51 -61.33
C GLU A 153 7.24 25.97 -61.63
N LEU A 154 7.02 26.79 -60.60
CA LEU A 154 6.74 28.21 -60.78
C LEU A 154 7.94 28.95 -61.38
N GLN A 155 9.16 28.65 -60.92
CA GLN A 155 10.38 29.23 -61.47
C GLN A 155 10.60 28.82 -62.92
N SER A 156 10.36 27.56 -63.27
CA SER A 156 10.53 27.10 -64.66
C SER A 156 9.54 27.78 -65.61
N ILE A 157 8.27 27.92 -65.22
CA ILE A 157 7.25 28.65 -65.98
C ILE A 157 7.61 30.14 -66.13
N LEU A 158 8.13 30.75 -65.05
CA LEU A 158 8.55 32.15 -65.10
C LEU A 158 9.73 32.34 -66.06
N ASN A 159 10.74 31.47 -65.97
CA ASN A 159 11.90 31.50 -66.84
C ASN A 159 11.52 31.27 -68.31
N GLU A 160 10.67 30.29 -68.60
CA GLU A 160 10.16 30.04 -69.95
C GLU A 160 9.45 31.29 -70.52
N LYS A 161 8.63 31.95 -69.69
CA LYS A 161 7.94 33.18 -70.08
C LYS A 161 8.91 34.34 -70.31
N GLU A 162 9.97 34.46 -69.52
CA GLU A 162 11.01 35.47 -69.71
C GLU A 162 11.85 35.21 -70.96
N GLU A 163 12.20 33.96 -71.23
CA GLU A 163 12.91 33.54 -72.44
C GLU A 163 12.07 33.77 -73.70
N GLN A 164 10.78 33.43 -73.68
CA GLN A 164 9.85 33.74 -74.76
C GLN A 164 9.72 35.25 -75.00
N LYS A 165 9.72 36.07 -73.94
CA LYS A 165 9.70 37.53 -74.05
C LYS A 165 11.00 38.10 -74.61
N SER A 166 12.15 37.49 -74.31
CA SER A 166 13.47 37.93 -74.77
C SER A 166 13.77 37.53 -76.24
N ASN A 167 13.20 36.42 -76.72
CA ASN A 167 13.33 35.95 -78.11
C ASN A 167 12.40 36.68 -79.09
N ILE A 168 11.44 37.48 -78.60
CA ILE A 168 10.69 38.42 -79.43
C ILE A 168 11.59 39.63 -79.70
N ILE A 169 12.30 39.60 -80.82
CA ILE A 169 13.03 40.75 -81.39
C ILE A 169 12.11 41.98 -81.34
N PRO A 170 12.50 43.10 -80.70
CA PRO A 170 11.67 44.30 -80.67
C PRO A 170 11.78 45.00 -82.03
N ASN A 171 11.07 44.50 -83.02
CA ASN A 171 10.83 45.20 -84.27
C ASN A 171 9.40 45.75 -84.31
N ASN A 172 9.06 46.63 -83.38
CA ASN A 172 8.25 47.81 -83.69
C ASN A 172 8.14 48.73 -82.48
N LYS A 173 8.49 50.00 -82.67
CA LYS A 173 8.11 51.08 -81.77
C LYS A 173 6.64 51.35 -82.00
N ASP A 174 5.75 50.65 -81.29
CA ASP A 174 4.38 51.09 -80.95
C ASP A 174 3.61 49.94 -80.31
N VAL A 175 3.78 49.73 -79.00
CA VAL A 175 2.77 49.03 -78.20
C VAL A 175 2.55 49.81 -76.91
N THR A 176 1.34 50.34 -76.82
CA THR A 176 0.81 51.17 -75.75
C THR A 176 1.00 50.54 -74.38
N LYS A 177 1.41 51.37 -73.41
CA LYS A 177 1.59 51.01 -72.00
C LYS A 177 0.24 50.62 -71.38
N GLN A 178 -0.18 49.36 -71.53
CA GLN A 178 -1.31 48.85 -70.78
C GLN A 178 -0.93 48.79 -69.30
N LYS A 179 -1.64 49.58 -68.48
CA LYS A 179 -1.45 49.59 -67.03
C LYS A 179 -1.86 48.23 -66.47
N PRO A 180 -1.11 47.66 -65.52
CA PRO A 180 -1.45 46.38 -64.95
C PRO A 180 -2.74 46.50 -64.09
N TRP A 181 -3.60 45.48 -64.24
CA TRP A 181 -4.95 45.40 -63.68
C TRP A 181 -5.03 45.50 -62.14
N TYR A 182 -3.93 45.19 -61.44
CA TYR A 182 -3.86 45.30 -59.97
C TYR A 182 -3.75 46.72 -59.43
N LYS A 183 -3.60 47.74 -60.30
CA LYS A 183 -3.56 49.17 -59.90
C LYS A 183 -4.92 49.88 -59.93
N ILE A 184 -6.00 49.13 -60.15
CA ILE A 184 -7.36 49.67 -60.31
C ILE A 184 -8.15 49.63 -58.99
N TRP A 185 -7.58 49.04 -57.94
CA TRP A 185 -8.16 49.01 -56.59
C TRP A 185 -7.22 49.67 -55.58
#